data_AF-A0A2S9FK00-F1
#
_entry.id   AF-A0A2S9FK00-F1
#
_cell.length_a   1.000
_cell.length_b   1.000
_cell.length_c   1.000
_cell.angle_alpha   90.00
_cell.angle_beta   90.00
_cell.angle_gamma   90.00
#
_symmetry.space_group_name_H-M   'P 1'
#
loop_
_entity.id
_entity.type
_entity.pdbx_description
1 polymer ?
#
loop_
_entity_poly.entity_id
_entity_poly.type
_entity_poly.pdbx_seq_one_letter_code
_entity_poly.pdbx_strand_id
1 'polypeptide(L)' 'GAGVHRCLGSNLARLEFQVGLERVLTRIPDFALARDEVARFHGNSVTRGFRSVPVTFTPSPRSTP' A
#
# COMPACT_ATOMS: atom_id res chain seq x y z
N GLY A 1 -11.57 -10.51 11.55
CA GLY A 1 -12.57 -10.38 12.63
C GLY A 1 -13.86 -11.04 12.21
N ALA A 2 -14.57 -11.66 13.14
CA ALA A 2 -15.82 -12.37 12.93
C ALA A 2 -16.77 -12.17 14.12
N GLY A 3 -18.06 -12.47 13.94
CA GLY A 3 -19.08 -12.30 14.98
C GLY A 3 -19.20 -10.84 15.43
N VAL A 4 -19.45 -10.63 16.73
CA VAL A 4 -19.60 -9.29 17.33
C VAL A 4 -18.34 -8.42 17.23
N HIS A 5 -17.18 -9.01 16.93
CA HIS A 5 -15.92 -8.31 16.68
C HIS A 5 -15.59 -8.18 15.19
N ARG A 6 -16.59 -8.28 14.32
CA ARG A 6 -16.41 -7.97 12.90
C ARG A 6 -15.98 -6.52 12.76
N CYS A 7 -14.86 -6.29 12.05
CA CYS A 7 -14.32 -4.94 11.88
C CYS A 7 -15.35 -3.99 11.26
N LEU A 8 -15.75 -2.98 12.04
CA LEU A 8 -16.68 -1.92 11.64
C LEU A 8 -16.15 -1.14 10.43
N GLY A 9 -14.84 -0.87 10.42
CA GLY A 9 -14.17 -0.13 9.34
C GLY A 9 -13.89 -0.93 8.07
N SER A 10 -14.29 -2.21 7.96
CA SER A 10 -13.87 -3.04 6.83
C SER A 10 -14.41 -2.63 5.47
N ASN A 11 -15.49 -1.84 5.42
CA ASN A 11 -15.97 -1.28 4.15
C ASN A 11 -15.13 -0.06 3.74
N LEU A 12 -14.80 0.82 4.70
CA LEU A 12 -13.90 1.95 4.46
C LEU A 12 -12.51 1.47 4.04
N ALA A 13 -11.93 0.52 4.77
CA ALA A 13 -10.60 -0.01 4.45
C ALA A 13 -10.52 -0.62 3.04
N ARG A 14 -11.62 -1.24 2.56
CA ARG A 14 -11.70 -1.76 1.19
C ARG A 14 -11.77 -0.64 0.16
N LEU A 15 -12.57 0.39 0.42
CA LEU A 15 -12.66 1.56 -0.45
C LEU A 15 -11.31 2.27 -0.55
N GLU A 16 -10.65 2.52 0.59
CA GLU A 16 -9.32 3.12 0.64
C GLU A 16 -8.29 2.28 -0.11
N PHE A 17 -8.31 0.96 0.06
CA PHE A 17 -7.40 0.08 -0.65
C PHE A 17 -7.66 0.08 -2.16
N GLN A 18 -8.92 0.02 -2.58
CA GLN A 18 -9.29 0.03 -3.99
C GLN A 18 -8.86 1.33 -4.66
N VAL A 19 -9.26 2.48 -4.09
CA VAL A 19 -8.90 3.80 -4.62
C VAL A 19 -7.38 4.00 -4.56
N GLY A 20 -6.75 3.69 -3.43
CA GLY A 20 -5.30 3.83 -3.26
C GLY A 20 -4.52 3.03 -4.29
N LEU A 21 -4.86 1.76 -4.48
CA LEU A 21 -4.20 0.89 -5.45
C LEU A 21 -4.42 1.35 -6.89
N GLU A 22 -5.66 1.71 -7.25
CA GLU A 22 -6.00 2.21 -8.59
C GLU A 22 -5.20 3.47 -8.93
N ARG A 23 -5.17 4.44 -8.02
CA ARG A 23 -4.48 5.72 -8.25
C ARG A 23 -2.96 5.53 -8.31
N VAL A 24 -2.41 4.65 -7.47
CA VAL A 24 -0.98 4.30 -7.50
C VAL A 24 -0.62 3.65 -8.84
N LEU A 25 -1.33 2.59 -9.25
CA LEU A 25 -1.01 1.85 -10.47
C LEU A 25 -1.25 2.67 -11.74
N THR A 26 -2.23 3.57 -11.74
CA THR A 26 -2.45 4.52 -12.85
C THR A 26 -1.30 5.50 -12.99
N ARG A 27 -0.71 5.91 -11.86
CA ARG A 27 0.26 7.00 -11.80
C ARG A 27 1.71 6.52 -11.94
N ILE A 28 2.04 5.36 -11.37
CA ILE A 28 3.37 4.76 -11.36
C ILE A 28 3.30 3.30 -11.85
N PRO A 29 2.89 3.03 -13.10
CA PRO A 29 2.69 1.66 -13.58
C PRO A 29 3.97 0.84 -13.68
N ASP A 30 5.13 1.48 -13.70
CA ASP A 30 6.46 0.90 -13.94
C ASP A 30 7.31 0.80 -12.67
N PHE A 31 6.69 0.85 -11.48
CA PHE A 31 7.45 0.77 -10.23
C PHE A 31 8.14 -0.60 -10.06
N ALA A 32 9.36 -0.56 -9.53
CA ALA A 32 10.15 -1.73 -9.16
C ALA A 32 10.73 -1.53 -7.76
N LEU A 33 11.12 -2.61 -7.08
CA LEU A 33 11.87 -2.48 -5.82
C LEU A 33 13.20 -1.77 -6.08
N ALA A 34 13.55 -0.84 -5.20
CA ALA A 34 14.82 -0.12 -5.31
C ALA A 34 15.99 -1.11 -5.17
N ARG A 35 16.97 -0.99 -6.07
CA ARG A 35 18.19 -1.81 -6.03
C ARG A 35 18.98 -1.49 -4.76
N ASP A 36 19.55 -2.53 -4.16
CA ASP A 36 20.41 -2.44 -2.97
C ASP A 36 19.72 -1.91 -1.69
N GLU A 37 18.39 -1.71 -1.72
CA GLU A 37 17.59 -1.39 -0.54
C GLU A 37 16.73 -2.58 -0.10
N VAL A 38 16.59 -2.74 1.21
CA VAL A 38 15.87 -3.88 1.79
C VAL A 38 14.49 -3.45 2.28
N ALA A 39 13.44 -4.14 1.80
CA ALA A 39 12.11 -4.01 2.36
C ALA A 39 12.11 -4.50 3.83
N ARG A 40 11.72 -3.63 4.76
CA ARG A 40 11.78 -3.93 6.19
C ARG A 40 10.46 -4.51 6.63
N PHE A 41 10.40 -5.83 6.75
CA PHE A 41 9.25 -6.51 7.31
C PHE A 41 9.07 -6.13 8.79
N HIS A 42 7.82 -5.88 9.19
CA HIS A 42 7.40 -5.71 10.56
C HIS A 42 6.20 -6.63 10.81
N GLY A 43 6.52 -7.87 11.20
CA GLY A 43 5.55 -8.81 11.74
C GLY A 43 5.59 -8.78 13.25
N ASN A 44 4.47 -8.47 13.88
CA ASN A 44 4.22 -8.81 15.28
C ASN A 44 3.00 -9.74 15.36
N SER A 45 2.60 -10.14 16.57
CA SER A 45 1.46 -11.04 16.77
C SER A 45 0.09 -10.42 16.43
N VAL A 46 0.03 -9.11 16.21
CA VAL A 46 -1.20 -8.32 16.03
C VAL A 46 -1.37 -7.89 14.57
N THR A 47 -0.31 -7.39 13.93
CA THR A 47 -0.30 -6.92 12.54
C THR A 47 0.94 -7.43 11.79
N ARG A 48 0.74 -7.78 10.52
CA ARG A 48 1.79 -8.24 9.61
C ARG A 48 1.85 -7.30 8.42
N GLY A 49 3.02 -6.71 8.17
CA GLY A 49 3.24 -5.82 7.04
C GLY A 49 4.68 -5.39 6.94
N PHE A 50 4.95 -4.45 6.04
CA PHE A 50 6.27 -3.83 5.92
C PHE A 50 6.26 -2.46 6.59
N ARG A 51 7.32 -2.16 7.35
CA ARG A 51 7.58 -0.81 7.85
C ARG A 51 8.14 0.09 6.74
N SER A 52 8.83 -0.49 5.76
CA SER A 52 9.25 0.21 4.53
C SER A 52 9.33 -0.77 3.35
N VAL A 53 8.92 -0.30 2.17
CA VAL A 53 9.12 -0.98 0.88
C VAL A 53 9.70 0.06 -0.09
N PRO A 54 11.03 0.15 -0.20
CA PRO A 54 11.67 1.08 -1.13
C PRO A 54 11.40 0.70 -2.59
N VAL A 55 10.99 1.68 -3.39
CA VAL A 55 10.66 1.50 -4.80
C VAL A 55 11.25 2.61 -5.67
N THR A 56 11.53 2.29 -6.93
CA THR A 56 11.92 3.24 -7.99
C THR A 56 10.89 3.18 -9.12
N PHE A 57 10.62 4.31 -9.76
CA PHE A 57 9.69 4.43 -10.89
C PHE A 57 10.10 5.62 -11.79
N THR A 58 9.63 5.67 -13.04
CA THR A 58 9.92 6.80 -13.92
C THR A 58 9.12 8.04 -13.50
N PRO A 59 9.77 9.18 -13.17
CA PRO A 59 9.04 10.39 -12.80
C PRO A 59 8.15 10.90 -13.92
N SER A 60 6.89 11.16 -13.59
CA SER A 60 5.92 11.80 -14.48
C SER A 60 5.60 13.23 -13.99
N PRO A 61 5.09 14.14 -14.84
CA PRO A 61 4.56 15.44 -14.39
C PRO A 61 3.50 15.27 -13.31
N ARG A 62 3.53 16.06 -12.24
CA ARG A 62 2.59 15.92 -11.10
C ARG A 62 1.15 16.04 -11.60
N SER A 63 0.30 15.09 -11.26
CA SER A 63 -1.14 15.24 -11.47
C SER A 63 -1.64 16.37 -10.57
N THR A 64 -2.12 17.46 -11.16
CA THR A 64 -2.88 18.47 -10.43
C THR A 64 -4.18 17.85 -9.91
N PRO A 65 -4.65 18.26 -8.71
CA PRO A 65 -5.96 17.86 -8.20
C PRO A 65 -7.09 18.20 -9.17
#